data_AF-A0A1G3QXX5-F1
#
_entry.id   AF-A0A1G3QXX5-F1
#
_cell.length_a   1.000
_cell.length_b   1.000
_cell.length_c   1.000
_cell.angle_alpha   90.00
_cell.angle_beta   90.00
_cell.angle_gamma   90.00
#
_symmetry.space_group_name_H-M   'P 1'
#
loop_
_entity.id
_entity.type
_entity.pdbx_description
1 polymer ?
#
loop_
_entity_poly.entity_id
_entity_poly.type
_entity_poly.pdbx_seq_one_letter_code
_entity_poly.pdbx_strand_id
1 'polypeptide(L)'
;MGHCKRRGFCCQDVRLAEPPKTLKVAYEFWKKSPAVDPDFSEIYLIYPMLAFKFEEPAESLPYHYRCKHFTTDENGMPACSIYPYRPKMCRDFPYYEDVAHLVRDEPLSPYDGCGYNDPD
;
A
#
# COMPACT_ATOMS: atom_id res chain seq x y z
N MET A 1 4.25 -9.98 16.25
CA MET A 1 3.97 -8.95 15.22
C MET A 1 4.86 -9.25 14.03
N GLY A 2 4.38 -9.09 12.80
CA GLY A 2 5.24 -9.29 11.63
C GLY A 2 5.90 -7.98 11.21
N HIS A 3 7.21 -7.99 11.09
CA HIS A 3 8.00 -6.82 10.71
C HIS A 3 7.86 -6.54 9.21
N CYS A 4 7.74 -5.27 8.84
CA CYS A 4 7.79 -4.88 7.43
C CYS A 4 9.24 -4.96 6.95
N LYS A 5 9.54 -5.90 6.03
CA LYS A 5 10.90 -6.06 5.45
C LYS A 5 11.44 -4.78 4.80
N ARG A 6 10.59 -3.81 4.42
CA ARG A 6 10.96 -2.60 3.66
C ARG A 6 10.70 -1.28 4.40
N ARG A 7 10.91 -1.27 5.73
CA ARG A 7 10.91 -0.06 6.59
C ARG A 7 9.59 0.73 6.64
N GLY A 8 8.48 0.16 6.14
CA GLY A 8 7.13 0.71 6.28
C GLY A 8 6.87 2.07 5.64
N PHE A 9 7.79 2.61 4.82
CA PHE A 9 7.60 3.89 4.14
C PHE A 9 6.35 3.91 3.25
N CYS A 10 6.11 2.82 2.52
CA CYS A 10 4.91 2.67 1.71
C CYS A 10 3.60 2.66 2.51
N CYS A 11 3.63 2.42 3.82
CA CYS A 11 2.46 2.54 4.69
C CYS A 11 2.33 3.94 5.30
N GLN A 12 3.43 4.68 5.42
CA GLN A 12 3.45 6.05 5.94
C GLN A 12 3.06 7.09 4.88
N ASP A 13 3.37 6.77 3.63
CA ASP A 13 2.99 7.51 2.45
C ASP A 13 2.61 6.50 1.35
N VAL A 14 1.30 6.34 1.14
CA VAL A 14 0.71 5.58 0.04
C VAL A 14 0.32 6.61 -1.00
N ARG A 15 0.99 6.63 -2.14
CA ARG A 15 0.67 7.52 -3.27
C ARG A 15 -0.25 6.83 -4.25
N LEU A 16 -1.31 7.52 -4.68
CA LEU A 16 -2.29 7.03 -5.64
C LEU A 16 -2.60 8.10 -6.69
N ALA A 17 -3.07 7.64 -7.85
CA ALA A 17 -3.57 8.51 -8.91
C ALA A 17 -4.95 9.11 -8.60
N GLU A 18 -5.67 8.52 -7.63
CA GLU A 18 -7.09 8.82 -7.41
C GLU A 18 -7.35 9.55 -6.07
N PRO A 19 -8.27 10.55 -6.05
CA PRO A 19 -8.65 11.28 -4.84
C PRO A 19 -9.55 10.45 -3.92
N PRO A 20 -9.73 10.88 -2.64
CA PRO A 20 -10.49 10.13 -1.66
C PRO A 20 -11.95 9.86 -2.07
N LYS A 21 -12.55 10.80 -2.82
CA LYS A 21 -13.93 10.68 -3.30
C LYS A 21 -14.07 9.54 -4.31
N THR A 22 -13.14 9.44 -5.28
CA THR A 22 -13.15 8.37 -6.28
C THR A 22 -12.95 7.02 -5.61
N LEU A 23 -11.98 6.92 -4.71
CA LEU A 23 -11.72 5.69 -3.95
C LEU A 23 -12.92 5.25 -3.13
N LYS A 24 -13.62 6.18 -2.48
CA LYS A 24 -14.84 5.89 -1.71
C LYS A 24 -15.96 5.33 -2.58
N VAL A 25 -16.22 5.98 -3.72
CA VAL A 25 -17.27 5.54 -4.66
C VAL A 25 -16.95 4.16 -5.20
N ALA A 26 -15.70 3.91 -5.60
CA ALA A 26 -15.24 2.61 -6.03
C ALA A 26 -15.45 1.56 -4.92
N TYR A 27 -14.98 1.83 -3.70
CA TYR A 27 -15.14 0.93 -2.55
C TYR A 27 -16.62 0.57 -2.28
N GLU A 28 -17.51 1.56 -2.27
CA GLU A 28 -18.94 1.34 -2.04
C GLU A 28 -19.61 0.54 -3.16
N PHE A 29 -19.19 0.75 -4.41
CA PHE A 29 -19.63 -0.04 -5.55
C PHE A 29 -19.16 -1.49 -5.42
N TRP A 30 -17.86 -1.69 -5.19
CA TRP A 30 -17.26 -3.02 -5.06
C TRP A 30 -17.86 -3.83 -3.91
N LYS A 31 -18.10 -3.20 -2.75
CA LYS A 31 -18.75 -3.84 -1.60
C LYS A 31 -20.14 -4.42 -1.92
N LYS A 32 -20.85 -3.86 -2.91
CA LYS A 32 -22.21 -4.28 -3.29
C LYS A 32 -22.23 -5.25 -4.46
N SER A 33 -21.11 -5.44 -5.15
CA SER A 33 -21.04 -6.29 -6.34
C SER A 33 -20.74 -7.74 -5.95
N PRO A 34 -21.63 -8.71 -6.25
CA PRO A 34 -21.43 -10.12 -5.91
C PRO A 34 -20.49 -10.87 -6.86
N ALA A 35 -20.05 -10.23 -7.96
CA ALA A 35 -19.28 -10.85 -9.04
C ALA A 35 -17.80 -10.45 -9.04
N VAL A 36 -17.30 -9.91 -7.94
CA VAL A 36 -15.94 -9.36 -7.87
C VAL A 36 -14.98 -10.50 -7.57
N ASP A 37 -14.14 -10.79 -8.55
CA ASP A 37 -12.95 -11.59 -8.35
C ASP A 37 -12.12 -10.96 -7.21
N PRO A 38 -11.88 -11.69 -6.09
CA PRO A 38 -11.10 -11.20 -4.96
C PRO A 38 -9.72 -10.66 -5.34
N ASP A 39 -9.18 -11.10 -6.49
CA ASP A 39 -7.86 -10.74 -6.98
C ASP A 39 -7.86 -9.47 -7.88
N PHE A 40 -9.02 -8.96 -8.32
CA PHE A 40 -9.10 -7.99 -9.43
C PHE A 40 -8.88 -6.51 -9.06
N SER A 41 -9.00 -6.09 -7.80
CA SER A 41 -8.86 -4.65 -7.47
C SER A 41 -8.68 -4.35 -5.99
N GLU A 42 -7.68 -4.96 -5.37
CA GLU A 42 -7.49 -4.85 -3.93
C GLU A 42 -7.17 -3.41 -3.46
N ILE A 43 -6.67 -2.51 -4.34
CA ILE A 43 -6.31 -1.13 -3.95
C ILE A 43 -7.53 -0.29 -3.55
N TYR A 44 -8.67 -0.52 -4.21
CA TYR A 44 -9.93 0.13 -3.85
C TYR A 44 -10.55 -0.52 -2.60
N LEU A 45 -10.24 -1.79 -2.34
CA LEU A 45 -10.69 -2.50 -1.15
C LEU A 45 -9.93 -2.07 0.12
N ILE A 46 -8.70 -1.58 -0.01
CA ILE A 46 -7.94 -1.01 1.12
C ILE A 46 -8.29 0.45 1.43
N TYR A 47 -9.15 1.11 0.64
CA TYR A 47 -9.59 2.50 0.92
C TYR A 47 -9.96 2.76 2.38
N PRO A 48 -10.74 1.91 3.09
CA PRO A 48 -11.08 2.13 4.50
C PRO A 48 -9.85 2.20 5.43
N MET A 49 -8.74 1.59 5.01
CA MET A 49 -7.47 1.52 5.72
C MET A 49 -6.60 2.76 5.48
N LEU A 50 -6.96 3.59 4.50
CA LEU A 50 -6.22 4.80 4.13
C LEU A 50 -6.82 6.03 4.82
N ALA A 51 -5.93 6.92 5.26
CA ALA A 51 -6.24 8.26 5.73
C ALA A 51 -5.58 9.26 4.77
N PHE A 52 -6.38 10.08 4.10
CA PHE A 52 -5.86 11.12 3.20
C PHE A 52 -4.98 12.11 3.96
N LYS A 53 -3.87 12.51 3.36
CA LYS A 53 -2.95 13.52 3.91
C LYS A 53 -3.06 14.82 3.13
N PHE A 54 -2.69 14.81 1.85
CA PHE A 54 -2.67 15.97 0.97
C PHE A 54 -2.61 15.53 -0.50
N GLU A 55 -2.77 16.50 -1.39
CA GLU A 55 -2.59 16.37 -2.84
C GLU A 55 -1.38 17.22 -3.27
N GLU A 56 -0.49 16.65 -4.07
CA GLU A 56 0.63 17.33 -4.73
C GLU A 56 0.50 17.14 -6.25
N PRO A 57 -0.16 18.08 -6.96
CA PRO A 57 -0.47 17.92 -8.39
C PRO A 57 0.75 17.80 -9.31
N ALA A 58 1.94 18.19 -8.84
CA ALA A 58 3.18 18.06 -9.60
C ALA A 58 3.71 16.62 -9.67
N GLU A 59 3.22 15.71 -8.81
CA GLU A 59 3.62 14.31 -8.78
C GLU A 59 2.78 13.44 -9.74
N SER A 60 3.38 12.36 -10.25
CA SER A 60 2.68 11.37 -11.10
C SER A 60 1.58 10.61 -10.37
N LEU A 61 1.70 10.49 -9.05
CA LEU A 61 0.70 9.91 -8.14
C LEU A 61 0.36 10.95 -7.07
N PRO A 62 -0.47 11.95 -7.39
CA PRO A 62 -0.57 13.19 -6.63
C PRO A 62 -1.27 13.05 -5.28
N TYR A 63 -2.00 11.97 -5.02
CA TYR A 63 -2.77 11.82 -3.79
C TYR A 63 -2.02 10.99 -2.75
N HIS A 64 -1.65 11.63 -1.65
CA HIS A 64 -0.90 11.01 -0.56
C HIS A 64 -1.83 10.56 0.56
N TYR A 65 -1.66 9.32 1.01
CA TYR A 65 -2.41 8.72 2.10
C TYR A 65 -1.45 8.12 3.14
N ARG A 66 -1.95 7.95 4.36
CA ARG A 66 -1.31 7.15 5.41
C ARG A 66 -2.16 5.93 5.70
N CYS A 67 -1.54 4.76 5.82
CA CYS A 67 -2.20 3.58 6.33
C CYS A 67 -2.51 3.75 7.83
N LYS A 68 -3.78 3.57 8.21
CA LYS A 68 -4.26 3.65 9.60
C LYS A 68 -3.70 2.53 10.49
N HIS A 69 -3.24 1.44 9.88
CA HIS A 69 -2.68 0.28 10.59
C HIS A 69 -1.16 0.28 10.67
N PHE A 70 -0.50 1.30 10.12
CA PHE A 70 0.93 1.51 10.34
C PHE A 70 1.19 1.80 11.81
N THR A 71 2.14 1.08 12.38
CA THR A 71 2.62 1.27 13.76
C THR A 71 4.12 0.97 13.82
N THR A 72 4.70 1.09 14.99
CA THR A 72 6.08 0.69 15.28
C THR A 72 6.08 -0.28 16.45
N ASP A 73 6.98 -1.24 16.45
CA ASP A 73 7.19 -2.12 17.60
C ASP A 73 8.03 -1.45 18.71
N GLU A 74 8.33 -2.22 19.75
CA GLU A 74 9.09 -1.78 20.93
C GLU A 74 10.50 -1.28 20.61
N ASN A 75 11.07 -1.71 19.48
CA ASN A 75 12.39 -1.28 19.01
C ASN A 75 12.31 -0.10 18.03
N GLY A 76 11.12 0.49 17.84
CA GLY A 76 10.87 1.52 16.84
C GLY A 76 10.82 0.98 15.42
N MET A 77 10.77 -0.35 15.22
CA MET A 77 10.76 -0.93 13.89
C MET A 77 9.34 -0.89 13.29
N PRO A 78 9.21 -0.53 12.00
CA PRO A 78 7.94 -0.50 11.28
C PRO A 78 7.17 -1.83 11.36
N ALA A 79 5.91 -1.74 11.80
CA ALA A 79 5.01 -2.87 12.02
C ALA A 79 3.58 -2.58 11.54
N CYS A 80 2.76 -3.63 11.47
CA CYS A 80 1.35 -3.55 11.11
C CYS A 80 0.47 -4.05 12.26
N SER A 81 -0.48 -3.23 12.72
CA SER A 81 -1.36 -3.57 13.85
C SER A 81 -2.35 -4.70 13.54
N ILE A 82 -2.61 -4.98 12.27
CA ILE A 82 -3.49 -6.06 11.81
C ILE A 82 -2.71 -7.12 11.03
N TYR A 83 -1.41 -7.28 11.27
CA TYR A 83 -0.54 -8.16 10.47
C TYR A 83 -1.14 -9.55 10.14
N PRO A 84 -1.80 -10.28 11.08
CA PRO A 84 -2.42 -11.58 10.78
C PRO A 84 -3.62 -11.51 9.83
N TYR A 85 -4.30 -10.37 9.79
CA TYR A 85 -5.55 -10.13 9.04
C TYR A 85 -5.36 -9.17 7.86
N ARG A 86 -4.12 -8.77 7.57
CA ARG A 86 -3.84 -7.82 6.51
C ARG A 86 -4.33 -8.41 5.17
N PRO A 87 -5.00 -7.61 4.32
CA PRO A 87 -5.47 -8.06 3.01
C PRO A 87 -4.35 -8.69 2.19
N LYS A 88 -4.70 -9.56 1.25
CA LYS A 88 -3.72 -10.22 0.36
C LYS A 88 -2.85 -9.18 -0.35
N MET A 89 -3.40 -8.07 -0.82
CA MET A 89 -2.59 -6.93 -1.31
C MET A 89 -1.55 -6.46 -0.32
N CYS A 90 -1.87 -6.29 0.96
CA CYS A 90 -0.91 -5.84 1.96
C CYS A 90 0.09 -6.93 2.37
N ARG A 91 -0.21 -8.21 2.09
CA ARG A 91 0.74 -9.32 2.21
C ARG A 91 1.69 -9.35 1.04
N ASP A 92 1.13 -9.18 -0.14
CA ASP A 92 1.78 -9.37 -1.41
C ASP A 92 2.50 -8.09 -1.83
N PHE A 93 2.08 -6.90 -1.41
CA PHE A 93 2.70 -5.64 -1.80
C PHE A 93 4.14 -5.54 -1.25
N PRO A 94 5.15 -5.36 -2.13
CA PRO A 94 5.06 -5.04 -3.55
C PRO A 94 5.44 -6.13 -4.55
N TYR A 95 5.59 -7.40 -4.16
CA TYR A 95 5.04 -8.57 -4.85
C TYR A 95 5.59 -9.88 -4.28
N TYR A 96 4.63 -10.71 -3.83
CA TYR A 96 4.62 -12.14 -3.54
C TYR A 96 5.66 -12.67 -2.54
N GLU A 97 5.23 -13.59 -1.68
CA GLU A 97 6.17 -14.54 -1.08
C GLU A 97 6.98 -15.14 -2.25
N ASP A 98 8.31 -15.00 -2.19
CA ASP A 98 9.33 -15.34 -3.21
C ASP A 98 9.86 -14.16 -4.06
N VAL A 99 10.93 -13.55 -3.54
CA VAL A 99 11.72 -12.43 -4.09
C VAL A 99 12.43 -12.73 -5.42
N ALA A 100 12.15 -13.85 -6.08
CA ALA A 100 12.89 -14.34 -7.25
C ALA A 100 12.58 -13.61 -8.57
N HIS A 101 11.65 -12.65 -8.57
CA HIS A 101 11.12 -12.03 -9.80
C HIS A 101 11.14 -10.50 -9.80
N LEU A 102 12.15 -9.87 -9.18
CA LEU A 102 12.34 -8.42 -9.30
C LEU A 102 12.55 -8.04 -10.78
N VAL A 103 11.53 -7.44 -11.40
CA VAL A 103 11.61 -6.88 -12.74
C VAL A 103 12.54 -5.67 -12.67
N ARG A 104 13.78 -5.84 -13.14
CA ARG A 104 14.83 -4.80 -13.11
C ARG A 104 14.54 -3.61 -14.02
N ASP A 105 13.53 -3.74 -14.88
CA ASP A 105 13.18 -2.77 -15.92
C ASP A 105 11.98 -1.87 -15.54
N GLU A 106 11.43 -2.00 -14.33
CA GLU A 106 10.38 -1.09 -13.84
C GLU A 106 10.97 0.20 -13.22
N PRO A 107 10.23 1.32 -13.25
CA PRO A 107 10.66 2.56 -12.60
C PRO A 107 10.89 2.35 -11.11
N LEU A 108 12.01 2.88 -10.61
CA LEU A 108 12.31 2.88 -9.18
C LEU A 108 11.19 3.55 -8.38
N SER A 109 11.02 3.06 -7.15
CA SER A 109 10.11 3.67 -6.20
C SER A 109 10.54 5.12 -5.94
N PRO A 110 9.63 6.10 -5.93
CA PRO A 110 9.95 7.51 -5.70
C PRO A 110 10.33 7.81 -4.24
N TYR A 111 10.31 6.82 -3.36
CA TYR A 111 10.63 6.96 -1.95
C TYR A 111 12.14 6.80 -1.70
N ASP A 112 12.75 7.81 -1.08
CA ASP A 112 14.13 7.68 -0.60
C ASP A 112 14.22 6.67 0.56
N GLY A 113 15.25 5.83 0.57
CA GLY A 113 15.39 4.73 1.52
C GLY A 113 14.34 3.62 1.39
N CYS A 114 13.63 3.58 0.26
CA CYS A 114 12.70 2.51 -0.06
C CYS A 114 13.47 1.23 -0.34
N GLY A 115 13.22 0.16 0.43
CA GLY A 115 13.85 -1.15 0.22
C GLY A 115 13.49 -1.86 -1.09
N TYR A 116 12.90 -1.13 -2.05
CA TYR A 116 12.65 -1.52 -3.44
C TYR A 116 13.79 -1.06 -4.34
N ASN A 117 14.44 0.04 -3.97
CA ASN A 117 15.57 0.61 -4.68
C ASN A 117 16.89 -0.02 -4.17
N ASP A 118 16.84 -0.79 -3.09
CA ASP A 118 17.97 -1.54 -2.56
C ASP A 118 18.27 -2.71 -3.52
N PRO A 119 19.46 -2.77 -4.14
CA PRO A 119 19.88 -3.95 -4.91
C PRO A 119 20.08 -5.14 -3.96
N ASP A 120 19.78 -6.36 -4.44
CA ASP A 120 20.14 -7.61 -3.76
C ASP A 120 21.65 -7.71 -3.51
#